data_AF-A0A349QX63-F1
#
_entry.id   AF-A0A349QX63-F1
#
_cell.length_a   1.000
_cell.length_b   1.000
_cell.length_c   1.000
_cell.angle_alpha   90.00
_cell.angle_beta   90.00
_cell.angle_gamma   90.00
#
_symmetry.space_group_name_H-M   'P 1'
#
loop_
_entity.id
_entity.type
_entity.pdbx_description
1 polymer ?
#
loop_
_entity_poly.entity_id
_entity_poly.type
_entity_poly.pdbx_seq_one_letter_code
_entity_poly.pdbx_strand_id
1 'polypeptide(L)'
;MGKLRISHVFIENMVISPLAQQGLVVEYGEHVQGLFVRNLISHQPIKAKGISQASFRDIIYKGQGEAIDVQPSDTVILDHLMCIKNE
;
A
#
# COMPACT_ATOMS: atom_id res chain seq x y z
N MET A 1 -11.65 25.47 -9.78
CA MET A 1 -11.97 24.39 -8.82
C MET A 1 -10.67 23.87 -8.22
N GLY A 2 -10.55 23.86 -6.89
CA GLY A 2 -9.35 23.36 -6.21
C GLY A 2 -9.34 21.84 -6.16
N LYS A 3 -8.23 21.20 -6.55
CA LYS A 3 -8.04 19.77 -6.39
C LYS A 3 -7.57 19.48 -4.96
N LEU A 4 -8.19 18.51 -4.29
CA LEU A 4 -7.78 18.06 -2.95
C LEU A 4 -6.32 17.59 -3.02
N ARG A 5 -5.47 18.21 -2.20
CA ARG A 5 -4.07 17.80 -2.01
C ARG A 5 -3.96 17.17 -0.65
N ILE A 6 -3.43 15.96 -0.61
CA ILE A 6 -3.22 15.22 0.63
C ILE A 6 -1.72 15.01 0.76
N SER A 7 -1.17 15.37 1.91
CA SER A 7 0.26 15.24 2.17
C SER A 7 0.46 14.48 3.47
N HIS A 8 1.49 13.65 3.51
CA HIS A 8 1.89 12.90 4.70
C HIS A 8 0.77 11.98 5.21
N VAL A 9 0.40 10.99 4.39
CA VAL A 9 -0.57 9.96 4.77
C VAL A 9 0.16 8.86 5.52
N PHE A 10 -0.25 8.59 6.76
CA PHE A 10 0.28 7.51 7.57
C PHE A 10 -0.81 6.46 7.81
N ILE A 11 -0.49 5.21 7.49
CA ILE A 11 -1.33 4.04 7.76
C ILE A 11 -0.47 3.06 8.53
N GLU A 12 -0.77 2.88 9.82
CA GLU A 12 0.06 2.07 10.71
C GLU A 12 -0.78 1.09 11.53
N ASN A 13 -0.22 -0.09 11.82
CA ASN A 13 -0.77 -1.08 12.74
C ASN A 13 -2.19 -1.55 12.36
N MET A 14 -2.38 -1.89 11.08
CA MET A 14 -3.68 -2.27 10.52
C MET A 14 -3.69 -3.75 10.10
N VAL A 15 -4.85 -4.40 10.26
CA VAL A 15 -5.12 -5.74 9.72
C VAL A 15 -6.35 -5.64 8.80
N ILE A 16 -6.17 -5.98 7.53
CA ILE A 16 -7.25 -6.09 6.56
C ILE A 16 -7.73 -7.54 6.55
N SER A 17 -9.03 -7.70 6.85
CA SER A 17 -9.68 -9.00 7.00
C SER A 17 -9.61 -9.84 5.71
N PRO A 18 -9.48 -11.17 5.80
CA PRO A 18 -9.64 -12.07 4.65
C PRO A 18 -10.99 -11.91 3.93
N LEU A 19 -12.03 -11.46 4.65
CA LEU A 19 -13.38 -11.25 4.10
C LEU A 19 -13.50 -9.93 3.32
N ALA A 20 -12.48 -9.06 3.36
CA ALA A 20 -12.48 -7.84 2.61
C ALA A 20 -12.40 -8.13 1.10
N GLN A 21 -13.16 -7.37 0.32
CA GLN A 21 -13.09 -7.48 -1.15
C GLN A 21 -11.79 -6.88 -1.70
N GLN A 22 -11.13 -6.01 -0.93
CA GLN A 22 -9.95 -5.26 -1.34
C GLN A 22 -8.95 -5.12 -0.19
N GLY A 23 -7.68 -4.96 -0.55
CA GLY A 23 -6.61 -4.60 0.37
C GLY A 23 -6.58 -3.09 0.59
N LEU A 24 -5.40 -2.54 0.84
CA LEU A 24 -5.20 -1.09 0.81
C LEU A 24 -5.21 -0.62 -0.65
N VAL A 25 -6.14 0.27 -1.01
CA VAL A 25 -6.24 0.85 -2.34
C VAL A 25 -6.05 2.36 -2.25
N VAL A 26 -5.03 2.86 -2.93
CA VAL A 26 -4.71 4.28 -3.11
C VAL A 26 -4.63 4.53 -4.61
N GLU A 27 -5.71 5.04 -5.18
CA GLU A 27 -5.83 5.36 -6.61
C GLU A 27 -5.93 6.88 -6.84
N TYR A 28 -5.62 7.31 -8.07
CA TYR A 28 -5.63 8.72 -8.49
C TYR A 28 -4.73 9.60 -7.60
N GLY A 29 -3.61 9.02 -7.15
CA GLY A 29 -2.69 9.56 -6.17
C GLY A 29 -1.81 10.73 -6.62
N GLU A 30 -2.02 11.33 -7.80
CA GLU A 30 -1.17 12.42 -8.34
C GLU A 30 -1.10 13.64 -7.41
N HIS A 31 -2.01 13.74 -6.44
CA HIS A 31 -2.08 14.80 -5.45
C HIS A 31 -1.83 14.32 -4.02
N VAL A 32 -1.43 13.05 -3.87
CA VAL A 32 -0.99 12.45 -2.61
C VAL A 32 0.53 12.44 -2.61
N GLN A 33 1.13 13.17 -1.68
CA GLN A 33 2.58 13.23 -1.50
C GLN A 33 2.96 12.65 -0.15
N GLY A 34 3.87 11.67 -0.14
CA GLY A 34 4.35 11.02 1.07
C GLY A 34 3.31 10.08 1.68
N LEU A 35 3.17 8.90 1.10
CA LEU A 35 2.41 7.78 1.67
C LEU A 35 3.35 6.89 2.49
N PHE A 36 3.03 6.69 3.77
CA PHE A 36 3.78 5.83 4.68
C PHE A 36 2.86 4.74 5.21
N VAL A 37 3.12 3.50 4.81
CA VAL A 37 2.37 2.33 5.26
C VAL A 37 3.32 1.46 6.07
N ARG A 38 2.97 1.17 7.32
CA ARG A 38 3.82 0.38 8.21
C ARG A 38 3.02 -0.62 9.03
N ASN A 39 3.60 -1.81 9.25
CA ASN A 39 3.01 -2.83 10.11
C ASN A 39 1.56 -3.16 9.70
N LEU A 40 1.39 -3.53 8.43
CA LEU A 40 0.10 -3.84 7.82
C LEU A 40 0.05 -5.33 7.47
N ILE A 41 -1.02 -5.99 7.89
CA ILE A 41 -1.34 -7.35 7.45
C ILE A 41 -2.50 -7.27 6.45
N SER A 42 -2.30 -7.78 5.25
CA SER A 42 -3.34 -7.80 4.20
C SER A 42 -3.48 -9.19 3.58
N HIS A 43 -4.70 -9.58 3.26
CA HIS A 43 -5.00 -10.84 2.55
C HIS A 43 -5.26 -10.61 1.05
N GLN A 44 -5.40 -9.34 0.67
CA GLN A 44 -5.62 -8.88 -0.69
C GLN A 44 -4.45 -7.95 -1.09
N PRO A 45 -4.12 -7.86 -2.39
CA PRO A 45 -3.05 -6.99 -2.85
C PRO A 45 -3.27 -5.53 -2.44
N ILE A 46 -2.18 -4.87 -2.07
CA ILE A 46 -2.12 -3.42 -1.88
C ILE A 46 -1.94 -2.79 -3.25
N LYS A 47 -2.76 -1.79 -3.58
CA LYS A 47 -2.69 -1.07 -4.86
C LYS A 47 -2.41 0.39 -4.58
N ALA A 48 -1.32 0.92 -5.14
CA ALA A 48 -0.93 2.32 -4.99
C ALA A 48 -0.55 2.90 -6.37
N LYS A 49 -1.55 3.39 -7.10
CA LYS A 49 -1.39 3.88 -8.48
C LYS A 49 -1.31 5.40 -8.53
N GLY A 50 -0.34 5.91 -9.29
CA GLY A 50 -0.10 7.35 -9.42
C GLY A 50 0.56 8.01 -8.20
N ILE A 51 1.08 7.22 -7.26
CA ILE A 51 1.87 7.71 -6.12
C ILE A 51 3.34 7.67 -6.49
N SER A 52 4.02 8.82 -6.43
CA SER A 52 5.46 8.90 -6.67
C SER A 52 6.28 8.71 -5.40
N GLN A 53 5.79 9.19 -4.25
CA GLN A 53 6.52 9.14 -2.98
C GLN A 53 5.79 8.23 -1.98
N ALA A 54 6.26 7.00 -1.84
CA ALA A 54 5.67 6.04 -0.92
C ALA A 54 6.73 5.19 -0.20
N SER A 55 6.42 4.79 1.03
CA SER A 55 7.19 3.83 1.79
C SER A 55 6.25 2.78 2.38
N PHE A 56 6.51 1.52 2.07
CA PHE A 56 5.79 0.37 2.61
C PHE A 56 6.80 -0.43 3.43
N ARG A 57 6.58 -0.53 4.74
CA ARG A 57 7.49 -1.24 5.65
C ARG A 57 6.77 -2.23 6.54
N ASP A 58 7.43 -3.34 6.85
CA ASP A 58 6.90 -4.35 7.78
C ASP A 58 5.51 -4.83 7.32
N ILE A 59 5.39 -5.20 6.05
CA ILE A 59 4.11 -5.60 5.44
C ILE A 59 4.02 -7.13 5.41
N ILE A 60 2.92 -7.69 5.91
CA ILE A 60 2.63 -9.12 5.81
C ILE A 60 1.48 -9.32 4.82
N TYR A 61 1.77 -9.90 3.67
CA TYR A 61 0.77 -10.28 2.68
C TYR A 61 0.47 -11.79 2.75
N LYS A 62 -0.81 -12.13 2.96
CA LYS A 62 -1.31 -13.52 3.08
C LYS A 62 -2.28 -13.84 1.94
N GLY A 63 -1.76 -14.04 0.73
CA GLY A 63 -2.58 -14.23 -0.46
C GLY A 63 -1.81 -14.77 -1.65
N GLN A 64 -2.47 -14.82 -2.80
CA GLN A 64 -1.88 -15.26 -4.07
C GLN A 64 -1.54 -14.05 -4.96
N GLY A 65 -0.55 -14.20 -5.84
CA GLY A 65 -0.11 -13.13 -6.75
C GLY A 65 0.82 -12.11 -6.10
N GLU A 66 0.94 -10.94 -6.73
CA GLU A 66 1.80 -9.86 -6.25
C GLU A 66 1.15 -9.11 -5.09
N ALA A 67 1.93 -8.90 -4.02
CA ALA A 67 1.46 -8.29 -2.77
C ALA A 67 1.16 -6.79 -2.90
N ILE A 68 1.98 -6.09 -3.69
CA ILE A 68 1.93 -4.63 -3.83
C ILE A 68 2.02 -4.31 -5.33
N ASP A 69 0.93 -3.77 -5.88
CA ASP A 69 0.87 -3.17 -7.21
C ASP A 69 1.06 -1.66 -7.05
N VAL A 70 2.31 -1.21 -7.19
CA VAL A 70 2.71 0.20 -7.11
C VAL A 70 3.45 0.59 -8.38
N GLN A 71 3.24 1.84 -8.83
CA GLN A 71 4.00 2.36 -9.95
C GLN A 71 5.50 2.49 -9.56
N PRO A 72 6.42 1.87 -10.31
CA PRO A 72 7.86 1.97 -10.00
C PRO A 72 8.34 3.42 -10.07
N SER A 73 9.11 3.83 -9.06
CA SER A 73 9.77 5.13 -8.98
C SER A 73 10.90 5.05 -7.96
N ASP A 74 11.97 5.83 -8.13
CA ASP A 74 13.11 5.90 -7.20
C ASP A 74 12.70 6.33 -5.78
N THR A 75 11.52 6.94 -5.64
CA THR A 75 10.96 7.42 -4.38
C THR A 75 9.90 6.48 -3.77
N VAL A 76 9.73 5.28 -4.35
CA VAL A 76 8.92 4.21 -3.77
C VAL A 76 9.84 3.18 -3.10
N ILE A 77 9.68 3.00 -1.79
CA ILE A 77 10.49 2.09 -0.98
C ILE A 77 9.61 0.95 -0.49
N LEU A 78 10.05 -0.29 -0.77
CA LEU A 78 9.50 -1.50 -0.19
C LEU A 78 10.56 -2.10 0.75
N ASP A 79 10.27 -2.15 2.03
CA ASP A 79 11.17 -2.65 3.07
C ASP A 79 10.46 -3.71 3.90
N HIS A 80 11.13 -4.85 4.17
CA HIS A 80 10.55 -5.96 4.95
C HIS A 80 9.11 -6.36 4.55
N LEU A 81 8.90 -6.67 3.27
CA LEU A 81 7.66 -7.28 2.78
C LEU A 81 7.76 -8.80 2.90
N MET A 82 6.88 -9.41 3.71
CA MET A 82 6.75 -10.85 3.87
C MET A 82 5.50 -11.36 3.14
N CYS A 83 5.69 -12.22 2.13
CA CYS A 83 4.61 -12.90 1.44
C CYS A 83 4.44 -14.32 1.99
N ILE A 84 3.29 -14.61 2.58
CA ILE A 84 2.90 -15.93 3.05
C ILE A 84 1.88 -16.48 2.06
N LYS A 85 2.24 -17.54 1.35
CA LYS A 85 1.32 -18.25 0.46
C LYS A 85 0.37 -19.06 1.34
N ASN A 86 -0.93 -18.87 1.15
CA ASN A 86 -1.91 -19.81 1.68
C ASN A 86 -1.89 -21.05 0.77
N GLU A 87 -1.63 -22.22 1.35
CA GLU A 87 -1.76 -23.53 0.69
C GLU A 87 -3.20 -23.82 0.28
#